data_AF-A0A7V1EB52-F1
#
_entry.id   AF-A0A7V1EB52-F1
#
_cell.length_a   1.000
_cell.length_b   1.000
_cell.length_c   1.000
_cell.angle_alpha   90.00
_cell.angle_beta   90.00
_cell.angle_gamma   90.00
#
_symmetry.space_group_name_H-M   'P 1'
#
loop_
_entity.id
_entity.type
_entity.pdbx_description
1 polymer ?
#
loop_
_entity_poly.entity_id
_entity_poly.type
_entity_poly.pdbx_seq_one_letter_code
_entity_poly.pdbx_strand_id
1 'polypeptide(L)'
;MGYRRERAYDYDPAPYRYDFSEQVHHQGPLAGCRKAVTQDIDVWCIGSIVVDIFCDSLKRIPEQGEFRLPGRIEMFPGGCPANIAIITSGLNLRTCLITAIGNDNFGTFLKNEFERGKNSSVTVLY
;
A
#
# COMPACT_ATOMS: atom_id res chain seq x y z
N MET A 1 0.15 -23.19 37.34
CA MET A 1 1.26 -22.69 36.49
C MET A 1 0.67 -21.67 35.53
N GLY A 2 0.85 -20.38 35.82
CA GLY A 2 0.22 -19.28 35.09
C GLY A 2 1.00 -18.92 33.82
N TYR A 3 0.31 -18.85 32.69
CA TYR A 3 0.86 -18.34 31.43
C TYR A 3 1.03 -16.82 31.52
N ARG A 4 2.28 -16.37 31.46
CA ARG A 4 2.67 -14.97 31.38
C ARG A 4 2.42 -14.49 29.93
N ARG A 5 1.43 -13.62 29.74
CA ARG A 5 1.21 -12.92 28.46
C ARG A 5 2.39 -11.98 28.19
N GLU A 6 3.17 -12.26 27.15
CA GLU A 6 4.23 -11.36 26.68
C GLU A 6 3.67 -10.40 25.63
N ARG A 7 3.70 -9.11 26.01
CA ARG A 7 3.71 -7.86 25.22
C ARG A 7 3.18 -7.92 23.78
N ALA A 8 1.92 -7.51 23.64
CA ALA A 8 1.44 -6.89 22.41
C ALA A 8 2.36 -5.72 22.06
N TYR A 9 2.68 -5.55 20.77
CA TYR A 9 3.29 -4.33 20.25
C TYR A 9 2.44 -3.16 20.74
N ASP A 10 3.04 -2.23 21.51
CA ASP A 10 2.43 -0.96 21.86
C ASP A 10 2.27 -0.15 20.56
N TYR A 11 1.22 -0.46 19.82
CA TYR A 11 0.70 0.38 18.76
C TYR A 11 0.07 1.58 19.46
N ASP A 12 0.82 2.68 19.53
CA ASP A 12 0.27 3.99 19.88
C ASP A 12 -0.53 4.49 18.68
N PRO A 13 -1.88 4.45 18.70
CA PRO A 13 -2.66 5.00 17.62
C PRO A 13 -2.56 6.52 17.72
N ALA A 14 -1.57 7.11 17.06
CA ALA A 14 -1.51 8.55 16.87
C ALA A 14 -2.91 9.03 16.40
N PRO A 15 -3.47 10.10 17.00
CA PRO A 15 -4.88 10.43 16.85
C PRO A 15 -5.08 11.14 15.51
N TYR A 16 -5.16 10.39 14.42
CA TYR A 16 -5.67 10.91 13.16
C TYR A 16 -7.19 11.02 13.23
N ARG A 17 -7.67 12.01 14.00
CA ARG A 17 -9.04 12.52 13.85
C ARG A 17 -9.08 13.29 12.53
N TYR A 18 -9.46 12.60 11.45
CA TYR A 18 -9.87 13.29 10.24
C TYR A 18 -11.26 13.86 10.47
N ASP A 19 -11.33 15.17 10.71
CA ASP A 19 -12.56 15.90 10.62
C ASP A 19 -12.88 16.13 9.14
N PHE A 20 -13.77 15.30 8.58
CA PHE A 20 -14.24 15.42 7.20
C PHE A 20 -15.25 16.56 7.01
N SER A 21 -15.48 17.41 8.01
CA SER A 21 -16.47 18.50 7.94
C SER A 21 -15.96 19.85 7.46
N GLU A 22 -14.65 20.03 7.23
CA GLU A 22 -14.19 21.23 6.52
C GLU A 22 -14.36 21.08 5.00
N GLN A 23 -15.47 21.65 4.55
CA GLN A 23 -15.72 22.05 3.18
C GLN A 23 -14.44 22.57 2.53
N VAL A 24 -14.20 22.17 1.28
CA VAL A 24 -13.09 22.63 0.45
C VAL A 24 -13.22 24.14 0.27
N HIS A 25 -12.70 24.92 1.20
CA HIS A 25 -12.59 26.36 1.08
C HIS A 25 -11.48 26.65 0.08
N HIS A 26 -11.84 27.17 -1.10
CA HIS A 26 -10.94 27.57 -2.18
C HIS A 26 -9.96 28.71 -1.83
N GLN A 27 -9.74 29.00 -0.54
CA GLN A 27 -8.86 30.06 -0.03
C GLN A 27 -7.88 29.55 1.04
N GLY A 28 -7.34 28.35 0.86
CA GLY A 28 -6.20 27.86 1.65
C GLY A 28 -4.87 28.50 1.19
N PRO A 29 -3.76 28.28 1.92
CA PRO A 29 -2.42 28.85 1.64
C PRO A 29 -1.83 28.48 0.26
N LEU A 30 -2.53 27.65 -0.53
CA LEU A 30 -2.22 27.30 -1.90
C LEU A 30 -2.88 28.23 -2.95
N ALA A 31 -3.73 29.19 -2.54
CA ALA A 31 -4.51 30.06 -3.44
C ALA A 31 -3.66 30.97 -4.36
N GLY A 32 -2.36 31.12 -4.07
CA GLY A 32 -1.41 31.89 -4.90
C GLY A 32 -0.30 31.06 -5.54
N CYS A 33 -0.27 29.74 -5.34
CA CYS A 33 0.74 28.89 -5.94
C CYS A 33 0.35 28.68 -7.42
N ARG A 34 1.03 29.39 -8.33
CA ARG A 34 0.84 29.21 -9.78
C ARG A 34 1.01 27.71 -10.09
N LYS A 35 0.05 27.12 -10.81
CA LYS A 35 0.11 25.75 -11.33
C LYS A 35 1.44 25.56 -12.06
N ALA A 36 2.46 25.08 -11.36
CA ALA A 36 3.49 24.30 -12.02
C ALA A 36 2.74 23.13 -12.65
N VAL A 37 2.91 22.93 -13.95
CA VAL A 37 2.23 21.87 -14.69
C VAL A 37 2.76 20.53 -14.20
N THR A 38 2.27 20.08 -13.04
CA THR A 38 2.09 18.66 -12.82
C THR A 38 0.99 18.30 -13.80
N GLN A 39 1.27 17.40 -14.74
CA GLN A 39 0.23 16.82 -15.58
C GLN A 39 -0.87 16.35 -14.60
N ASP A 40 -2.09 16.94 -14.62
CA ASP A 40 -2.92 16.96 -13.40
C ASP A 40 -3.12 15.54 -12.82
N ILE A 41 -2.54 15.25 -11.65
CA ILE A 41 -2.78 13.97 -11.01
C ILE A 41 -4.17 14.03 -10.40
N ASP A 42 -5.03 13.08 -10.78
CA ASP A 42 -6.41 13.00 -10.30
C ASP A 42 -6.47 12.34 -8.91
N VAL A 43 -5.55 11.41 -8.62
CA VAL A 43 -5.49 10.67 -7.34
C VAL A 43 -4.06 10.54 -6.84
N TRP A 44 -3.83 10.95 -5.59
CA TRP A 44 -2.58 10.71 -4.86
C TRP A 44 -2.78 9.61 -3.82
N CYS A 45 -2.03 8.52 -3.96
CA CYS A 45 -1.98 7.44 -2.99
C CYS A 45 -0.65 7.53 -2.25
N ILE A 46 -0.68 7.77 -0.94
CA ILE A 46 0.52 7.94 -0.13
C ILE A 46 0.45 7.03 1.08
N GLY A 47 1.49 6.25 1.30
CA GLY A 47 1.62 5.42 2.49
C GLY A 47 2.32 4.10 2.21
N SER A 48 2.34 3.23 3.21
CA SER A 48 3.03 1.95 3.16
C SER A 48 2.30 0.94 2.26
N ILE A 49 3.08 0.17 1.51
CA ILE A 49 2.62 -0.96 0.72
C ILE A 49 3.30 -2.24 1.21
N VAL A 50 2.71 -3.39 0.89
CA VAL A 50 3.21 -4.72 1.28
C VAL A 50 3.16 -5.67 0.09
N VAL A 51 3.81 -6.84 0.22
CA VAL A 51 3.61 -7.96 -0.68
C VAL A 51 2.67 -8.96 -0.01
N ASP A 52 1.53 -9.20 -0.63
CA ASP A 52 0.63 -10.27 -0.21
C ASP A 52 1.09 -11.58 -0.82
N ILE A 53 1.37 -12.58 0.01
CA ILE A 53 1.80 -13.92 -0.40
C ILE A 53 0.63 -14.88 -0.24
N PHE A 54 0.14 -15.40 -1.36
CA PHE A 54 -0.92 -16.40 -1.38
C PHE A 54 -0.35 -17.75 -1.76
N CYS A 55 -0.83 -18.80 -1.10
CA CYS A 55 -0.51 -20.17 -1.44
C CYS A 55 -1.79 -20.98 -1.67
N ASP A 56 -1.67 -22.04 -2.46
CA ASP A 56 -2.79 -22.96 -2.67
C ASP A 56 -3.35 -23.44 -1.32
N SER A 57 -4.68 -23.57 -1.27
CA SER A 57 -5.35 -24.06 -0.08
C SER A 57 -4.83 -25.45 0.29
N LEU A 58 -4.36 -25.57 1.53
CA LEU A 58 -4.00 -26.86 2.09
C LEU A 58 -5.28 -27.66 2.36
N LYS A 59 -5.24 -28.99 2.14
CA LYS A 59 -6.37 -29.88 2.48
C LYS A 59 -6.77 -29.79 3.96
N ARG A 60 -5.81 -29.46 4.82
CA ARG A 60 -5.98 -29.14 6.23
C ARG A 60 -4.85 -28.25 6.71
N ILE A 61 -5.06 -27.56 7.82
CA ILE A 61 -3.99 -26.85 8.52
C ILE A 61 -2.97 -27.88 9.05
N PRO A 62 -1.65 -27.69 8.84
CA PRO A 62 -0.64 -28.60 9.35
C PRO A 62 -0.64 -28.70 10.87
N GLU A 63 -0.31 -29.87 11.40
CA GLU A 63 -0.08 -30.05 12.84
C GLU A 63 1.27 -29.49 13.26
N GLN A 64 1.47 -29.27 14.56
CA GLN A 64 2.74 -28.78 15.08
C GLN A 64 3.89 -29.74 14.71
N GLY A 65 4.92 -29.22 14.06
CA GLY A 65 6.07 -30.00 13.59
C GLY A 65 5.87 -30.68 12.23
N GLU A 66 4.70 -30.56 11.62
CA GLU A 66 4.44 -31.08 10.28
C GLU A 66 4.81 -30.05 9.21
N PHE A 67 5.67 -30.43 8.26
CA PHE A 67 5.96 -29.64 7.08
C PHE A 67 5.09 -30.08 5.89
N ARG A 68 4.43 -29.11 5.26
CA ARG A 68 3.65 -29.34 4.03
C ARG A 68 4.05 -28.30 3.00
N LEU A 69 4.45 -28.78 1.83
CA LEU A 69 4.66 -27.91 0.67
C LEU A 69 3.30 -27.48 0.13
N PRO A 70 3.03 -26.17 0.03
CA PRO A 70 1.92 -25.70 -0.79
C PRO A 70 2.21 -26.04 -2.26
N GLY A 71 1.17 -26.18 -3.08
CA GLY A 71 1.33 -26.43 -4.52
C GLY A 71 1.94 -25.20 -5.20
N ARG A 72 1.12 -24.17 -5.37
CA ARG A 72 1.49 -22.88 -5.94
C ARG A 72 1.66 -21.82 -4.84
N ILE A 73 2.61 -20.93 -5.05
CA ILE A 73 2.80 -19.70 -4.28
C ILE A 73 2.80 -18.53 -5.27
N GLU A 74 2.04 -17.50 -4.97
CA GLU A 74 1.96 -16.26 -5.73
C GLU A 74 2.21 -15.06 -4.83
N MET A 75 2.70 -14.00 -5.45
CA MET A 75 2.91 -12.70 -4.82
C MET A 75 2.07 -11.66 -5.54
N PHE A 76 1.47 -10.77 -4.78
CA PHE A 76 0.70 -9.64 -5.29
C PHE A 76 1.09 -8.36 -4.56
N PRO A 77 1.03 -7.18 -5.21
CA PRO A 77 1.09 -5.91 -4.50
C PRO A 77 -0.12 -5.79 -3.57
N GLY A 78 0.14 -5.40 -2.33
CA GLY A 78 -0.88 -5.23 -1.30
C GLY A 78 -0.71 -3.93 -0.52
N GLY A 79 -1.62 -3.71 0.42
CA GLY A 79 -1.70 -2.47 1.21
C GLY A 79 -2.72 -1.47 0.64
N CYS A 80 -3.29 -0.66 1.52
CA CYS A 80 -4.37 0.26 1.15
C CYS A 80 -3.98 1.26 0.03
N PRO A 81 -2.82 1.96 0.10
CA PRO A 81 -2.40 2.86 -0.97
C PRO A 81 -2.18 2.15 -2.31
N ALA A 82 -1.61 0.94 -2.30
CA ALA A 82 -1.43 0.11 -3.48
C ALA A 82 -2.75 -0.25 -4.14
N ASN A 83 -3.71 -0.77 -3.36
CA ASN A 83 -5.01 -1.20 -3.86
C ASN A 83 -5.79 -0.04 -4.48
N ILE A 84 -5.82 1.12 -3.81
CA ILE A 84 -6.47 2.31 -4.34
C ILE A 84 -5.78 2.73 -5.64
N ALA A 85 -4.44 2.77 -5.66
CA ALA A 85 -3.70 3.20 -6.84
C ALA A 85 -3.97 2.30 -8.06
N ILE A 86 -4.02 0.98 -7.86
CA ILE A 86 -4.33 0.01 -8.90
C ILE A 86 -5.76 0.21 -9.42
N ILE A 87 -6.73 0.35 -8.52
CA ILE A 87 -8.14 0.54 -8.88
C ILE A 87 -8.33 1.85 -9.67
N THR A 88 -7.81 2.97 -9.18
CA THR A 88 -8.00 4.28 -9.82
C THR A 88 -7.26 4.38 -11.15
N SER A 89 -6.07 3.76 -11.26
CA SER A 89 -5.37 3.65 -12.54
C SER A 89 -6.14 2.81 -13.56
N GLY A 90 -6.76 1.70 -13.11
CA GLY A 90 -7.65 0.87 -13.95
C GLY A 90 -8.90 1.60 -14.43
N LEU A 91 -9.37 2.62 -13.69
CA LEU A 91 -10.45 3.52 -14.09
C LEU A 91 -9.99 4.68 -15.00
N ASN A 92 -8.75 4.63 -15.50
CA ASN A 92 -8.13 5.65 -16.35
C ASN A 92 -7.92 7.03 -15.67
N LEU A 93 -7.86 7.07 -14.33
CA LEU A 93 -7.46 8.27 -13.61
C LEU A 93 -5.92 8.37 -13.56
N ARG A 94 -5.39 9.58 -13.74
CA ARG A 94 -3.96 9.87 -13.56
C ARG A 94 -3.61 9.70 -12.10
N THR A 95 -3.07 8.55 -11.76
CA THR A 95 -2.82 8.14 -10.37
C THR A 95 -1.34 8.22 -10.07
N CYS A 96 -0.98 8.85 -8.94
CA CYS A 96 0.37 8.83 -8.42
C CYS A 96 0.45 8.05 -7.10
N LEU A 97 1.34 7.06 -7.03
CA LEU A 97 1.67 6.34 -5.79
C LEU A 97 3.01 6.84 -5.25
N ILE A 98 3.01 7.34 -4.01
CA ILE A 98 4.22 7.68 -3.26
C ILE A 98 4.36 6.70 -2.09
N THR A 99 5.43 5.93 -2.11
CA THR A 99 5.71 4.92 -1.07
C THR A 99 7.21 4.70 -0.91
N ALA A 100 7.60 4.18 0.24
CA ALA A 100 8.91 3.57 0.41
C ALA A 100 8.85 2.06 0.11
N ILE A 101 9.94 1.51 -0.44
CA ILE A 101 10.11 0.07 -0.62
C ILE A 101 11.50 -0.35 -0.13
N GLY A 102 11.65 -1.61 0.25
CA GLY A 102 12.94 -2.16 0.67
C GLY A 102 13.93 -2.33 -0.49
N ASN A 103 15.23 -2.28 -0.20
CA ASN A 103 16.28 -2.69 -1.13
C ASN A 103 16.47 -4.22 -1.12
N ASP A 104 15.41 -4.94 -1.46
CA ASP A 104 15.36 -6.40 -1.47
C ASP A 104 14.51 -6.93 -2.66
N ASN A 105 14.31 -8.25 -2.70
CA ASN A 105 13.55 -8.90 -3.76
C ASN A 105 12.07 -8.50 -3.75
N PHE A 106 11.50 -8.18 -2.59
CA PHE A 106 10.10 -7.74 -2.49
C PHE A 106 9.95 -6.31 -2.99
N GLY A 107 10.87 -5.41 -2.65
CA GLY A 107 10.89 -4.06 -3.21
C GLY A 107 11.07 -4.08 -4.73
N THR A 108 11.99 -4.91 -5.22
CA THR A 108 12.17 -5.09 -6.68
C THR A 108 10.89 -5.61 -7.35
N PHE A 109 10.21 -6.59 -6.74
CA PHE A 109 8.93 -7.10 -7.22
C PHE A 109 7.86 -5.99 -7.28
N LEU A 110 7.67 -5.25 -6.19
CA LEU A 110 6.68 -4.17 -6.10
C LEU A 110 6.95 -3.09 -7.16
N LYS A 111 8.20 -2.65 -7.28
CA LYS A 111 8.60 -1.66 -8.29
C LYS A 111 8.22 -2.12 -9.69
N ASN A 112 8.56 -3.36 -10.05
CA ASN A 112 8.26 -3.93 -11.36
C ASN A 112 6.74 -4.03 -11.61
N GLU A 113 5.96 -4.44 -10.62
CA GLU A 113 4.50 -4.55 -10.77
C GLU A 113 3.84 -3.19 -11.05
N PHE A 114 4.30 -2.14 -10.35
CA PHE A 114 3.76 -0.79 -10.53
C PHE A 114 4.26 -0.08 -11.80
N GLU A 115 5.48 -0.35 -12.24
CA GLU A 115 6.02 0.20 -13.51
C GLU A 115 5.37 -0.44 -14.76
N ARG A 116 4.77 -1.63 -14.63
CA ARG A 116 4.00 -2.28 -15.72
C ARG A 116 2.64 -1.62 -15.97
N GLY A 117 2.12 -0.85 -15.02
CA GLY A 117 0.83 -0.15 -15.13
C GLY A 117 0.88 0.97 -16.17
N LYS A 118 -0.09 1.02 -17.09
CA LYS A 118 -0.09 1.98 -18.21
C LYS A 118 -0.48 3.42 -17.83
N ASN A 119 -1.16 3.62 -16.69
CA ASN A 119 -1.75 4.91 -16.28
C ASN A 119 -1.43 5.28 -14.82
N SER A 120 -0.30 4.83 -14.30
CA SER A 120 0.15 5.12 -12.93
C SER A 120 1.59 5.58 -12.93
N SER A 121 1.86 6.76 -12.37
CA SER A 121 3.22 7.19 -12.08
C SER A 121 3.57 6.77 -10.65
N VAL A 122 4.61 5.97 -10.49
CA VAL A 122 5.04 5.49 -9.17
C VAL A 122 6.35 6.15 -8.80
N THR A 123 6.32 6.86 -7.68
CA THR A 123 7.49 7.52 -7.11
C THR A 123 7.89 6.73 -5.86
N VAL A 124 9.02 6.03 -5.99
CA VAL A 124 9.62 5.26 -4.90
C VAL A 124 10.58 6.17 -4.15
N LEU A 125 10.35 6.30 -2.83
CA LEU A 125 11.29 6.94 -1.91
C LEU A 125 12.17 5.85 -1.29
N TYR A 126 13.50 5.97 -1.41
CA TYR A 126 14.47 5.06 -0.78
C TYR A 126 14.90 5.61 0.58
#